data_AF-J8DA84-F1
#
_entry.id   AF-J8DA84-F1
#
_cell.length_a   1.000
_cell.length_b   1.000
_cell.length_c   1.000
_cell.angle_alpha   90.00
_cell.angle_beta   90.00
_cell.angle_gamma   90.00
#
_symmetry.space_group_name_H-M   'P 1'
#
loop_
_entity.id
_entity.type
_entity.pdbx_description
1 polymer ?
#
loop_
_entity_poly.entity_id
_entity_poly.type
_entity_poly.pdbx_seq_one_letter_code
_entity_poly.pdbx_strand_id
1 'polypeptide(L)'
;MIEHLTTECRNEKTMFLDEMKTLNLLEVMNEEDIKVAYCVQKELPQIAKAVEMIVVAMKQGGRLIYIGAGTSGRIGLLDAVECPPTFNTDPSKVIGLIAGGESAFIKAVEGAEDSFTLSLKDLKEIQLTSKDVVVGIAASGRTPYVIAGLNYANQLGAGTVSISCNKESEIGKIATVAIEVVNGPEVLTGSTRLKAGTAQKLVCNMLSTASMVGTGKVYGNLMVDLQLTNEKLVERAKRIIMDATECSYEVAEEYLVRANNQPKIAIVMILTNVSYEEAVERLKVAEGFIRKAL
;
A
#
# COMPACT_ATOMS: atom_id res chain seq x y z
N MET A 1 -26.55 -15.54 6.24
CA MET A 1 -26.60 -16.06 4.85
C MET A 1 -25.53 -15.36 4.03
N ILE A 2 -24.69 -16.12 3.33
CA ILE A 2 -23.49 -15.63 2.62
C ILE A 2 -23.58 -15.79 1.10
N GLU A 3 -24.66 -16.43 0.63
CA GLU A 3 -24.86 -16.93 -0.75
C GLU A 3 -24.99 -15.82 -1.81
N HIS A 4 -25.28 -14.58 -1.40
CA HIS A 4 -25.35 -13.42 -2.31
C HIS A 4 -23.99 -12.78 -2.57
N LEU A 5 -22.95 -13.17 -1.82
CA LEU A 5 -21.61 -12.61 -2.00
C LEU A 5 -20.94 -13.26 -3.21
N THR A 6 -20.46 -12.44 -4.14
CA THR A 6 -19.72 -12.92 -5.32
C THR A 6 -18.48 -13.73 -4.92
N THR A 7 -17.86 -13.38 -3.78
CA THR A 7 -16.70 -14.10 -3.23
C THR A 7 -17.01 -15.54 -2.80
N GLU A 8 -18.28 -15.88 -2.54
CA GLU A 8 -18.73 -17.21 -2.10
C GLU A 8 -19.41 -18.01 -3.21
N CYS A 9 -19.63 -17.41 -4.39
CA CYS A 9 -20.20 -18.08 -5.55
C CYS A 9 -19.21 -19.09 -6.16
N ARG A 10 -19.74 -20.12 -6.82
CA ARG A 10 -18.94 -21.10 -7.59
C ARG A 10 -18.56 -20.51 -8.96
N ASN A 11 -17.35 -20.83 -9.42
CA ASN A 11 -16.93 -20.50 -10.79
C ASN A 11 -17.34 -21.62 -11.76
N GLU A 12 -18.14 -21.29 -12.77
CA GLU A 12 -18.65 -22.24 -13.76
C GLU A 12 -17.54 -22.95 -14.55
N LYS A 13 -16.39 -22.28 -14.77
CA LYS A 13 -15.25 -22.87 -15.47
C LYS A 13 -14.54 -23.95 -14.65
N THR A 14 -14.72 -23.98 -13.33
CA THR A 14 -13.98 -24.87 -12.41
C THR A 14 -14.90 -25.77 -11.60
N MET A 15 -16.07 -26.11 -12.13
CA MET A 15 -17.05 -26.99 -11.45
C MET A 15 -16.49 -28.39 -11.11
N PHE A 16 -15.53 -28.87 -11.90
CA PHE A 16 -14.81 -30.15 -11.75
C PHE A 16 -13.30 -29.92 -11.62
N LEU A 17 -12.90 -28.91 -10.84
CA LEU A 17 -11.50 -28.50 -10.67
C LEU A 17 -10.56 -29.66 -10.28
N ASP A 18 -11.05 -30.60 -9.47
CA ASP A 18 -10.33 -31.78 -8.97
C ASP A 18 -10.10 -32.87 -10.02
N GLU A 19 -10.85 -32.85 -11.12
CA GLU A 19 -10.69 -33.77 -12.26
C GLU A 19 -9.81 -33.20 -13.38
N MET A 20 -9.45 -31.92 -13.30
CA MET A 20 -8.63 -31.27 -14.33
C MET A 20 -7.20 -31.80 -14.36
N LYS A 21 -6.66 -31.97 -15.57
CA LYS A 21 -5.21 -32.10 -15.73
C LYS A 21 -4.52 -30.85 -15.22
N THR A 22 -3.34 -31.01 -14.63
CA THR A 22 -2.59 -29.92 -14.00
C THR A 22 -2.41 -28.71 -14.91
N LEU A 23 -2.06 -28.91 -16.19
CA LEU A 23 -1.88 -27.79 -17.13
C LEU A 23 -3.18 -27.01 -17.34
N ASN A 24 -4.30 -27.70 -17.61
CA ASN A 24 -5.60 -27.05 -17.81
C ASN A 24 -6.06 -26.28 -16.56
N LEU A 25 -5.82 -26.83 -15.36
CA LEU A 25 -6.11 -26.14 -14.10
C LEU A 25 -5.32 -24.82 -14.01
N LEU A 26 -4.03 -24.85 -14.32
CA LEU A 26 -3.16 -23.67 -14.29
C LEU A 26 -3.53 -22.65 -15.37
N GLU A 27 -3.94 -23.10 -16.56
CA GLU A 27 -4.46 -22.23 -17.63
C GLU A 27 -5.73 -21.49 -17.18
N VAL A 28 -6.71 -22.20 -16.61
CA VAL A 28 -7.93 -21.57 -16.08
C VAL A 28 -7.63 -20.61 -14.93
N MET A 29 -6.71 -20.97 -14.03
CA MET A 29 -6.28 -20.06 -12.96
C MET A 29 -5.64 -18.78 -13.52
N ASN A 30 -4.77 -18.90 -14.53
CA ASN A 30 -4.14 -17.74 -15.17
C ASN A 30 -5.16 -16.87 -15.93
N GLU A 31 -6.12 -17.48 -16.63
CA GLU A 31 -7.22 -16.76 -17.29
C GLU A 31 -8.03 -15.93 -16.29
N GLU A 32 -8.28 -16.46 -15.10
CA GLU A 32 -8.96 -15.75 -14.02
C GLU A 32 -8.08 -14.61 -13.47
N ASP A 33 -6.77 -14.82 -13.29
CA ASP A 33 -5.83 -13.81 -12.81
C ASP A 33 -5.72 -12.59 -13.75
N ILE A 34 -5.74 -12.81 -15.08
CA ILE A 34 -5.69 -11.73 -16.08
C ILE A 34 -6.84 -10.73 -15.87
N LYS A 35 -8.02 -11.20 -15.42
CA LYS A 35 -9.19 -10.34 -15.20
C LYS A 35 -8.99 -9.34 -14.06
N VAL A 36 -8.12 -9.65 -13.11
CA VAL A 36 -7.93 -8.84 -11.90
C VAL A 36 -7.49 -7.42 -12.25
N ALA A 37 -6.55 -7.27 -13.17
CA ALA A 37 -6.07 -5.95 -13.60
C ALA A 37 -7.19 -5.09 -14.20
N TYR A 38 -8.05 -5.68 -15.03
CA TYR A 38 -9.22 -4.98 -15.60
C TYR A 38 -10.24 -4.58 -14.54
N CYS A 39 -10.43 -5.38 -13.50
CA CYS A 39 -11.31 -5.03 -12.40
C CYS A 39 -10.73 -3.87 -11.56
N VAL A 40 -9.42 -3.87 -11.28
CA VAL A 40 -8.75 -2.76 -10.60
C VAL A 40 -8.81 -1.48 -11.44
N GLN A 41 -8.67 -1.59 -12.77
CA GLN A 41 -8.78 -0.44 -13.69
C GLN A 41 -10.09 0.33 -13.53
N LYS A 42 -11.20 -0.38 -13.30
CA LYS A 42 -12.53 0.25 -13.12
C LYS A 42 -12.62 1.08 -11.84
N GLU A 43 -11.81 0.76 -10.84
CA GLU A 43 -11.82 1.42 -9.53
C GLU A 43 -10.75 2.52 -9.41
N LEU A 44 -9.99 2.82 -10.48
CA LEU A 44 -8.97 3.89 -10.50
C LEU A 44 -9.48 5.25 -10.01
N PRO A 45 -10.72 5.71 -10.33
CA PRO A 45 -11.23 6.96 -9.78
C PRO A 45 -11.34 6.97 -8.25
N GLN A 46 -11.69 5.84 -7.64
CA GLN A 46 -11.81 5.71 -6.19
C GLN A 46 -10.43 5.55 -5.54
N ILE A 47 -9.53 4.81 -6.19
CA ILE A 47 -8.12 4.71 -5.77
C ILE A 47 -7.47 6.11 -5.78
N ALA A 48 -7.71 6.92 -6.81
CA ALA A 48 -7.20 8.29 -6.89
C ALA A 48 -7.69 9.16 -5.72
N LYS A 49 -9.00 9.13 -5.40
CA LYS A 49 -9.55 9.84 -4.23
C LYS A 49 -8.92 9.40 -2.91
N ALA A 50 -8.68 8.09 -2.75
CA ALA A 50 -8.00 7.56 -1.57
C ALA A 50 -6.55 8.08 -1.50
N VAL A 51 -5.80 8.06 -2.61
CA VAL A 51 -4.44 8.62 -2.68
C VAL A 51 -4.43 10.11 -2.31
N GLU A 52 -5.33 10.91 -2.86
CA GLU A 52 -5.40 12.35 -2.55
C GLU A 52 -5.64 12.58 -1.04
N MET A 53 -6.55 11.82 -0.44
CA MET A 53 -6.80 11.86 1.01
C MET A 53 -5.56 11.48 1.83
N ILE A 54 -4.85 10.42 1.43
CA ILE A 54 -3.63 9.95 2.10
C ILE A 54 -2.51 10.99 1.99
N VAL A 55 -2.32 11.58 0.81
CA VAL A 55 -1.29 12.63 0.59
C VAL A 55 -1.56 13.84 1.48
N VAL A 56 -2.81 14.30 1.56
CA VAL A 56 -3.20 15.41 2.46
C VAL A 56 -2.91 15.06 3.91
N ALA A 57 -3.30 13.87 4.37
CA ALA A 57 -3.05 13.41 5.73
C ALA A 57 -1.55 13.35 6.06
N MET A 58 -0.74 12.75 5.18
CA MET A 58 0.72 12.65 5.37
C MET A 58 1.39 14.02 5.46
N LYS A 59 0.98 14.98 4.62
CA LYS A 59 1.48 16.36 4.68
C LYS A 59 1.13 17.08 5.99
N GLN A 60 0.02 16.69 6.63
CA GLN A 60 -0.39 17.21 7.94
C GLN A 60 0.23 16.43 9.12
N GLY A 61 1.15 15.51 8.83
CA GLY A 61 1.87 14.70 9.80
C GLY A 61 1.19 13.38 10.17
N GLY A 62 0.04 13.07 9.56
CA GLY A 62 -0.67 11.82 9.74
C GLY A 62 0.01 10.61 9.11
N ARG A 63 -0.61 9.44 9.29
CA ARG A 63 -0.11 8.12 8.87
C ARG A 63 -1.12 7.41 7.97
N LEU A 64 -0.61 6.46 7.18
CA LEU A 64 -1.42 5.48 6.46
C LEU A 64 -1.45 4.18 7.27
N ILE A 65 -2.64 3.71 7.64
CA ILE A 65 -2.81 2.55 8.51
C ILE A 65 -3.70 1.53 7.81
N TYR A 66 -3.15 0.37 7.46
CA TYR A 66 -3.92 -0.77 6.97
C TYR A 66 -4.44 -1.60 8.14
N ILE A 67 -5.70 -2.04 8.06
CA ILE A 67 -6.28 -3.02 8.99
C ILE A 67 -6.93 -4.16 8.20
N GLY A 68 -6.75 -5.39 8.67
CA GLY A 68 -7.38 -6.55 8.05
C GLY A 68 -7.20 -7.83 8.86
N ALA A 69 -7.81 -8.91 8.41
CA ALA A 69 -7.61 -10.25 8.96
C ALA A 69 -7.05 -11.20 7.89
N GLY A 70 -6.45 -12.30 8.32
CA GLY A 70 -5.97 -13.35 7.42
C GLY A 70 -5.09 -12.79 6.28
N THR A 71 -5.39 -13.20 5.04
CA THR A 71 -4.65 -12.74 3.85
C THR A 71 -4.70 -11.22 3.68
N SER A 72 -5.85 -10.58 3.91
CA SER A 72 -6.01 -9.13 3.76
C SER A 72 -5.12 -8.35 4.73
N GLY A 73 -5.07 -8.78 6.00
CA GLY A 73 -4.16 -8.19 6.98
C GLY A 73 -2.68 -8.40 6.62
N ARG A 74 -2.31 -9.58 6.11
CA ARG A 74 -0.94 -9.84 5.64
C ARG A 74 -0.54 -8.98 4.45
N ILE A 75 -1.46 -8.71 3.52
CA ILE A 75 -1.19 -7.84 2.37
C ILE A 75 -0.96 -6.39 2.82
N GLY A 76 -1.80 -5.88 3.72
CA GLY A 76 -1.60 -4.53 4.28
C GLY A 76 -0.27 -4.41 5.02
N LEU A 77 0.10 -5.42 5.81
CA LEU A 77 1.40 -5.48 6.46
C LEU A 77 2.56 -5.56 5.45
N LEU A 78 2.44 -6.39 4.41
CA LEU A 78 3.46 -6.53 3.36
C LEU A 78 3.76 -5.19 2.69
N ASP A 79 2.72 -4.45 2.28
CA ASP A 79 2.89 -3.13 1.65
C ASP A 79 3.52 -2.11 2.63
N ALA A 80 3.13 -2.14 3.90
CA ALA A 80 3.68 -1.27 4.92
C ALA A 80 5.19 -1.50 5.17
N VAL A 81 5.64 -2.77 5.26
CA VAL A 81 7.06 -3.08 5.52
C VAL A 81 7.97 -2.81 4.32
N GLU A 82 7.40 -2.70 3.11
CA GLU A 82 8.14 -2.32 1.90
C GLU A 82 8.35 -0.79 1.79
N CYS A 83 7.60 0.02 2.55
CA CYS A 83 7.70 1.48 2.49
C CYS A 83 9.05 2.03 3.02
N PRO A 84 9.58 1.63 4.19
CA PRO A 84 10.87 2.11 4.69
C PRO A 84 12.05 1.86 3.74
N PRO A 85 12.31 0.65 3.22
CA PRO A 85 13.45 0.43 2.33
C PRO A 85 13.28 1.10 0.95
N THR A 86 12.04 1.32 0.50
CA THR A 86 11.74 1.89 -0.83
C THR A 86 11.73 3.41 -0.82
N PHE A 87 11.13 4.04 0.19
CA PHE A 87 10.89 5.49 0.24
C PHE A 87 11.57 6.19 1.42
N ASN A 88 12.40 5.46 2.17
CA ASN A 88 13.11 5.96 3.36
C ASN A 88 12.14 6.66 4.31
N THR A 89 10.99 6.02 4.53
CA THR A 89 9.98 6.48 5.47
C THR A 89 10.27 5.92 6.84
N ASP A 90 9.98 6.70 7.88
CA ASP A 90 9.91 6.16 9.23
C ASP A 90 8.88 5.01 9.27
N PRO A 91 9.18 3.84 9.89
CA PRO A 91 8.25 2.71 9.97
C PRO A 91 6.89 3.04 10.59
N SER A 92 6.77 4.13 11.36
CA SER A 92 5.50 4.60 11.92
C SER A 92 4.60 5.33 10.91
N LYS A 93 5.08 5.64 9.70
CA LYS A 93 4.30 6.39 8.70
C LYS A 93 3.34 5.55 7.88
N VAL A 94 3.67 4.28 7.67
CA VAL A 94 2.80 3.30 7.03
C VAL A 94 2.76 2.07 7.91
N ILE A 95 1.59 1.75 8.47
CA ILE A 95 1.42 0.72 9.50
C ILE A 95 0.46 -0.34 8.97
N GLY A 96 0.79 -1.62 9.13
CA GLY A 96 -0.13 -2.73 8.90
C GLY A 96 -0.53 -3.40 10.20
N LEU A 97 -1.84 -3.44 10.49
CA LEU A 97 -2.41 -4.16 11.62
C LEU A 97 -3.17 -5.38 11.12
N ILE A 98 -2.92 -6.52 11.75
CA ILE A 98 -3.55 -7.79 11.44
C ILE A 98 -4.33 -8.29 12.67
N ALA A 99 -5.58 -8.70 12.46
CA ALA A 99 -6.39 -9.30 13.50
C ALA A 99 -5.67 -10.53 14.10
N GLY A 100 -5.51 -10.53 15.43
CA GLY A 100 -4.74 -11.55 16.15
C GLY A 100 -3.28 -11.18 16.43
N GLY A 101 -2.82 -9.99 15.99
CA GLY A 101 -1.49 -9.45 16.29
C GLY A 101 -0.37 -10.11 15.49
N GLU A 102 0.89 -9.86 15.88
CA GLU A 102 2.08 -10.29 15.13
C GLU A 102 2.13 -11.81 14.85
N SER A 103 1.66 -12.64 15.79
CA SER A 103 1.63 -14.09 15.63
C SER A 103 0.70 -14.54 14.49
N ALA A 104 -0.34 -13.75 14.18
CA ALA A 104 -1.27 -13.99 13.07
C ALA A 104 -0.59 -13.94 11.69
N PHE A 105 0.57 -13.27 11.61
CA PHE A 105 1.37 -13.25 10.40
C PHE A 105 1.86 -14.67 10.04
N ILE A 106 2.41 -15.39 11.03
CA ILE A 106 3.00 -16.72 10.86
C ILE A 106 1.93 -17.81 10.87
N LYS A 107 0.96 -17.73 11.78
CA LYS A 107 -0.09 -18.75 11.96
C LYS A 107 -1.45 -18.10 12.09
N ALA A 108 -2.44 -18.55 11.33
CA ALA A 108 -3.81 -18.05 11.46
C ALA A 108 -4.33 -18.18 12.90
N VAL A 109 -4.96 -17.11 13.39
CA VAL A 109 -5.59 -17.06 14.71
C VAL A 109 -7.10 -17.19 14.51
N GLU A 110 -7.65 -18.30 14.94
CA GLU A 110 -9.07 -18.61 14.80
C GLU A 110 -9.95 -17.60 15.58
N GLY A 111 -11.03 -17.12 14.94
CA GLY A 111 -11.98 -16.18 15.55
C GLY A 111 -11.51 -14.73 15.70
N ALA A 112 -10.26 -14.40 15.36
CA ALA A 112 -9.76 -13.02 15.48
C ALA A 112 -10.51 -12.04 14.54
N GLU A 113 -10.93 -12.52 13.36
CA GLU A 113 -11.64 -11.72 12.36
C GLU A 113 -13.07 -11.35 12.77
N ASP A 114 -13.67 -12.15 13.66
CA ASP A 114 -15.04 -11.96 14.16
C ASP A 114 -15.11 -10.99 15.35
N SER A 115 -13.98 -10.50 15.84
CA SER A 115 -13.94 -9.60 17.00
C SER A 115 -14.22 -8.14 16.62
N PHE A 116 -15.26 -7.56 17.21
CA PHE A 116 -15.55 -6.13 17.14
C PHE A 116 -14.69 -5.27 18.09
N THR A 117 -13.88 -5.87 18.96
CA THR A 117 -13.10 -5.13 19.98
C THR A 117 -11.61 -5.08 19.70
N LEU A 118 -11.08 -6.06 18.98
CA LEU A 118 -9.64 -6.15 18.72
C LEU A 118 -9.11 -4.96 17.90
N SER A 119 -9.79 -4.55 16.82
CA SER A 119 -9.32 -3.41 16.02
C SER A 119 -9.32 -2.10 16.78
N LEU A 120 -10.28 -1.89 17.70
CA LEU A 120 -10.28 -0.72 18.59
C LEU A 120 -9.07 -0.73 19.52
N LYS A 121 -8.72 -1.90 20.06
CA LYS A 121 -7.53 -2.05 20.90
C LYS A 121 -6.27 -1.73 20.09
N ASP A 122 -6.11 -2.35 18.93
CA ASP A 122 -4.92 -2.18 18.09
C ASP A 122 -4.77 -0.71 17.63
N LEU A 123 -5.87 -0.06 17.22
CA LEU A 123 -5.86 1.35 16.81
C LEU A 123 -5.59 2.30 17.99
N LYS A 124 -6.01 1.96 19.21
CA LYS A 124 -5.69 2.72 20.44
C LYS A 124 -4.22 2.57 20.82
N GLU A 125 -3.66 1.38 20.70
CA GLU A 125 -2.25 1.11 21.02
C GLU A 125 -1.31 1.94 20.14
N ILE A 126 -1.62 2.09 18.86
CA ILE A 126 -0.88 2.99 17.96
C ILE A 126 -1.32 4.45 18.05
N GLN A 127 -2.19 4.80 19.01
CA GLN A 127 -2.67 6.16 19.25
C GLN A 127 -3.26 6.81 17.98
N LEU A 128 -4.24 6.17 17.35
CA LEU A 128 -4.94 6.70 16.18
C LEU A 128 -5.48 8.12 16.45
N THR A 129 -5.31 9.03 15.47
CA THR A 129 -5.77 10.42 15.52
C THR A 129 -6.61 10.79 14.30
N SER A 130 -7.29 11.93 14.36
CA SER A 130 -8.05 12.49 13.21
C SER A 130 -7.19 12.86 12.00
N LYS A 131 -5.86 12.92 12.15
CA LYS A 131 -4.94 13.21 11.04
C LYS A 131 -4.58 11.98 10.22
N ASP A 132 -4.87 10.79 10.74
CA ASP A 132 -4.51 9.53 10.09
C ASP A 132 -5.54 9.11 9.04
N VAL A 133 -5.15 8.19 8.18
CA VAL A 133 -6.07 7.49 7.25
C VAL A 133 -6.02 5.99 7.54
N VAL A 134 -7.19 5.41 7.81
CA VAL A 134 -7.37 3.97 8.04
C VAL A 134 -7.96 3.32 6.79
N VAL A 135 -7.25 2.32 6.26
CA VAL A 135 -7.65 1.52 5.11
C VAL A 135 -8.05 0.13 5.60
N GLY A 136 -9.36 -0.16 5.57
CA GLY A 136 -9.92 -1.44 5.96
C GLY A 136 -9.97 -2.43 4.79
N ILE A 137 -9.34 -3.58 4.93
CA ILE A 137 -9.20 -4.58 3.86
C ILE A 137 -9.96 -5.85 4.25
N ALA A 138 -11.01 -6.18 3.50
CA ALA A 138 -11.70 -7.47 3.62
C ALA A 138 -12.33 -7.87 2.29
N ALA A 139 -11.94 -9.02 1.73
CA ALA A 139 -12.48 -9.51 0.46
C ALA A 139 -14.00 -9.65 0.50
N SER A 140 -14.52 -10.24 1.59
CA SER A 140 -15.96 -10.41 1.83
C SER A 140 -16.70 -9.08 1.96
N GLY A 141 -16.00 -8.00 2.33
CA GLY A 141 -16.58 -6.69 2.57
C GLY A 141 -17.36 -6.55 3.88
N ARG A 142 -17.29 -7.55 4.77
CA ARG A 142 -18.13 -7.60 5.99
C ARG A 142 -17.42 -8.09 7.26
N THR A 143 -16.10 -8.20 7.25
CA THR A 143 -15.34 -8.74 8.38
C THR A 143 -15.52 -7.85 9.63
N PRO A 144 -16.03 -8.38 10.76
CA PRO A 144 -16.29 -7.62 11.99
C PRO A 144 -15.11 -6.77 12.50
N TYR A 145 -13.90 -7.33 12.52
CA TYR A 145 -12.69 -6.60 12.91
C TYR A 145 -12.51 -5.31 12.10
N VAL A 146 -12.70 -5.39 10.78
CA VAL A 146 -12.54 -4.26 9.86
C VAL A 146 -13.68 -3.25 10.00
N ILE A 147 -14.93 -3.74 10.11
CA ILE A 147 -16.12 -2.91 10.38
C ILE A 147 -15.92 -2.06 11.63
N ALA A 148 -15.48 -2.69 12.73
CA ALA A 148 -15.28 -2.00 14.00
C ALA A 148 -14.16 -0.95 13.92
N GLY A 149 -13.06 -1.28 13.23
CA GLY A 149 -11.92 -0.37 13.08
C GLY A 149 -12.27 0.87 12.26
N LEU A 150 -13.00 0.70 11.15
CA LEU A 150 -13.45 1.83 10.31
C LEU A 150 -14.46 2.72 11.06
N ASN A 151 -15.40 2.13 11.81
CA ASN A 151 -16.33 2.90 12.63
C ASN A 151 -15.59 3.73 13.70
N TYR A 152 -14.60 3.13 14.38
CA TYR A 152 -13.80 3.83 15.38
C TYR A 152 -12.97 4.97 14.75
N ALA A 153 -12.37 4.74 13.58
CA ALA A 153 -11.65 5.77 12.83
C ALA A 153 -12.56 6.96 12.46
N ASN A 154 -13.77 6.67 11.95
CA ASN A 154 -14.78 7.70 11.66
C ASN A 154 -15.18 8.50 12.91
N GLN A 155 -15.37 7.84 14.06
CA GLN A 155 -15.70 8.51 15.33
C GLN A 155 -14.61 9.50 15.77
N LEU A 156 -13.34 9.21 15.47
CA LEU A 156 -12.22 10.11 15.73
C LEU A 156 -12.05 11.19 14.65
N GLY A 157 -12.80 11.13 13.55
CA GLY A 157 -12.66 12.03 12.41
C GLY A 157 -11.44 11.74 11.53
N ALA A 158 -10.88 10.53 11.60
CA ALA A 158 -9.82 10.09 10.70
C ALA A 158 -10.37 9.82 9.30
N GLY A 159 -9.50 9.90 8.28
CA GLY A 159 -9.87 9.46 6.93
C GLY A 159 -10.10 7.96 6.90
N THR A 160 -11.10 7.50 6.14
CA THR A 160 -11.43 6.07 6.05
C THR A 160 -11.59 5.62 4.61
N VAL A 161 -10.92 4.52 4.28
CA VAL A 161 -10.98 3.86 2.96
C VAL A 161 -11.30 2.39 3.19
N SER A 162 -12.09 1.78 2.32
CA SER A 162 -12.34 0.34 2.35
C SER A 162 -11.97 -0.33 1.04
N ILE A 163 -11.37 -1.52 1.10
CA ILE A 163 -11.08 -2.38 -0.04
C ILE A 163 -11.84 -3.70 0.10
N SER A 164 -12.76 -3.96 -0.83
CA SER A 164 -13.56 -5.20 -0.87
C SER A 164 -13.65 -5.77 -2.28
N CYS A 165 -14.12 -7.02 -2.39
CA CYS A 165 -14.34 -7.71 -3.66
C CYS A 165 -15.82 -8.05 -3.91
N ASN A 166 -16.72 -7.40 -3.15
CA ASN A 166 -18.17 -7.44 -3.33
C ASN A 166 -18.69 -6.00 -3.49
N LYS A 167 -19.71 -5.78 -4.34
CA LYS A 167 -20.38 -4.48 -4.42
C LYS A 167 -21.21 -4.22 -3.16
N GLU A 168 -21.41 -2.93 -2.86
CA GLU A 168 -22.25 -2.44 -1.75
C GLU A 168 -21.91 -3.10 -0.41
N SER A 169 -20.62 -3.32 -0.20
CA SER A 169 -20.08 -3.98 0.97
C SER A 169 -20.38 -3.20 2.25
N GLU A 170 -20.50 -3.89 3.38
CA GLU A 170 -20.74 -3.26 4.69
C GLU A 170 -19.60 -2.30 5.06
N ILE A 171 -18.35 -2.68 4.79
CA ILE A 171 -17.20 -1.76 4.98
C ILE A 171 -17.22 -0.59 4.00
N GLY A 172 -17.75 -0.78 2.78
CA GLY A 172 -17.92 0.26 1.77
C GLY A 172 -18.93 1.33 2.18
N LYS A 173 -20.01 0.93 2.85
CA LYS A 173 -21.02 1.87 3.40
C LYS A 173 -20.48 2.71 4.57
N ILE A 174 -19.45 2.22 5.27
CA ILE A 174 -18.85 2.88 6.43
C ILE A 174 -17.74 3.85 6.02
N ALA A 175 -16.93 3.48 5.02
CA ALA A 175 -15.75 4.26 4.64
C ALA A 175 -16.11 5.53 3.85
N THR A 176 -15.32 6.59 4.04
CA THR A 176 -15.41 7.82 3.23
C THR A 176 -15.14 7.53 1.74
N VAL A 177 -14.20 6.61 1.44
CA VAL A 177 -13.91 6.14 0.09
C VAL A 177 -14.02 4.62 0.01
N ALA A 178 -14.97 4.11 -0.77
CA ALA A 178 -15.08 2.69 -1.07
C ALA A 178 -14.37 2.34 -2.39
N ILE A 179 -13.50 1.32 -2.36
CA ILE A 179 -12.83 0.70 -3.50
C ILE A 179 -13.33 -0.75 -3.59
N GLU A 180 -14.20 -1.04 -4.56
CA GLU A 180 -14.92 -2.32 -4.63
C GLU A 180 -14.55 -3.09 -5.90
N VAL A 181 -13.44 -3.83 -5.83
CA VAL A 181 -12.85 -4.57 -6.95
C VAL A 181 -13.54 -5.92 -7.13
N VAL A 182 -14.67 -5.92 -7.84
CA VAL A 182 -15.42 -7.15 -8.10
C VAL A 182 -14.77 -7.97 -9.21
N ASN A 183 -14.07 -9.03 -8.82
CA ASN A 183 -13.27 -9.91 -9.68
C ASN A 183 -13.93 -11.27 -9.95
N GLY A 184 -15.18 -11.46 -9.52
CA GLY A 184 -15.97 -12.67 -9.75
C GLY A 184 -15.60 -13.85 -8.85
N PRO A 185 -16.28 -15.00 -9.02
CA PRO A 185 -16.01 -16.23 -8.27
C PRO A 185 -14.56 -16.70 -8.36
N GLU A 186 -13.99 -17.17 -7.25
CA GLU A 186 -12.64 -17.74 -7.22
C GLU A 186 -12.61 -19.12 -7.91
N VAL A 187 -11.45 -19.52 -8.45
CA VAL A 187 -11.29 -20.87 -9.05
C VAL A 187 -11.57 -21.98 -8.06
N LEU A 188 -11.18 -21.77 -6.80
CA LEU A 188 -11.57 -22.56 -5.64
C LEU A 188 -12.56 -21.73 -4.83
N THR A 189 -13.83 -22.13 -4.81
CA THR A 189 -14.94 -21.40 -4.15
C THR A 189 -14.55 -20.90 -2.75
N GLY A 190 -14.75 -19.61 -2.48
CA GLY A 190 -14.42 -18.98 -1.19
C GLY A 190 -12.93 -18.73 -0.93
N SER A 191 -12.01 -19.21 -1.78
CA SER A 191 -10.57 -19.04 -1.61
C SER A 191 -10.09 -17.64 -2.03
N THR A 192 -10.56 -16.62 -1.32
CA THR A 192 -10.28 -15.20 -1.59
C THR A 192 -8.81 -14.79 -1.40
N ARG A 193 -7.94 -15.72 -0.98
CA ARG A 193 -6.48 -15.50 -1.03
C ARG A 193 -5.92 -15.40 -2.45
N LEU A 194 -6.72 -15.78 -3.45
CA LEU A 194 -6.35 -15.81 -4.87
C LEU A 194 -6.64 -14.46 -5.54
N LYS A 195 -7.64 -14.33 -6.41
CA LYS A 195 -7.88 -13.09 -7.16
C LYS A 195 -8.15 -11.91 -6.24
N ALA A 196 -8.91 -12.10 -5.16
CA ALA A 196 -9.20 -11.02 -4.22
C ALA A 196 -7.92 -10.54 -3.49
N GLY A 197 -7.05 -11.46 -3.08
CA GLY A 197 -5.72 -11.14 -2.57
C GLY A 197 -4.86 -10.39 -3.59
N THR A 198 -4.84 -10.84 -4.85
CA THR A 198 -4.12 -10.15 -5.93
C THR A 198 -4.64 -8.73 -6.14
N ALA A 199 -5.97 -8.54 -6.19
CA ALA A 199 -6.59 -7.23 -6.31
C ALA A 199 -6.20 -6.31 -5.15
N GLN A 200 -6.28 -6.80 -3.91
CA GLN A 200 -5.90 -6.06 -2.71
C GLN A 200 -4.43 -5.64 -2.76
N LYS A 201 -3.53 -6.53 -3.20
CA LYS A 201 -2.10 -6.20 -3.36
C LYS A 201 -1.91 -5.06 -4.35
N LEU A 202 -2.53 -5.16 -5.53
CA LEU A 202 -2.42 -4.11 -6.56
C LEU A 202 -2.91 -2.76 -6.04
N VAL A 203 -4.05 -2.73 -5.35
CA VAL A 203 -4.60 -1.51 -4.75
C VAL A 203 -3.66 -0.95 -3.67
N CYS A 204 -3.18 -1.77 -2.72
CA CYS A 204 -2.27 -1.30 -1.67
C CYS A 204 -0.99 -0.70 -2.27
N ASN A 205 -0.39 -1.36 -3.26
CA ASN A 205 0.79 -0.84 -3.94
C ASN A 205 0.51 0.49 -4.66
N MET A 206 -0.67 0.67 -5.25
CA MET A 206 -1.08 1.95 -5.83
C MET A 206 -1.23 3.03 -4.74
N LEU A 207 -1.86 2.71 -3.61
CA LEU A 207 -2.07 3.65 -2.51
C LEU A 207 -0.74 4.13 -1.93
N SER A 208 0.16 3.21 -1.56
CA SER A 208 1.47 3.57 -0.99
C SER A 208 2.35 4.29 -2.00
N THR A 209 2.57 3.72 -3.19
CA THR A 209 3.47 4.28 -4.20
C THR A 209 3.02 5.67 -4.66
N ALA A 210 1.74 5.84 -5.01
CA ALA A 210 1.25 7.13 -5.48
C ALA A 210 1.25 8.18 -4.36
N SER A 211 1.01 7.79 -3.11
CA SER A 211 1.11 8.71 -1.97
C SER A 211 2.56 9.15 -1.71
N MET A 212 3.53 8.25 -1.89
CA MET A 212 4.95 8.58 -1.76
C MET A 212 5.43 9.50 -2.90
N VAL A 213 4.92 9.31 -4.12
CA VAL A 213 5.10 10.27 -5.22
C VAL A 213 4.50 11.64 -4.84
N GLY A 214 3.27 11.65 -4.31
CA GLY A 214 2.56 12.85 -3.87
C GLY A 214 3.17 13.56 -2.64
N THR A 215 4.19 12.97 -2.01
CA THR A 215 4.94 13.53 -0.87
C THR A 215 6.42 13.75 -1.18
N GLY A 216 6.80 13.74 -2.47
CA GLY A 216 8.13 14.13 -2.91
C GLY A 216 9.21 13.06 -2.72
N LYS A 217 8.85 11.77 -2.58
CA LYS A 217 9.82 10.67 -2.42
C LYS A 217 10.47 10.20 -3.73
N VAL A 218 10.03 10.72 -4.87
CA VAL A 218 10.42 10.29 -6.23
C VAL A 218 10.83 11.50 -7.09
N TYR A 219 11.72 11.29 -8.05
CA TYR A 219 12.06 12.26 -9.10
C TYR A 219 12.11 11.57 -10.46
N GLY A 220 11.32 12.08 -11.43
CA GLY A 220 11.03 11.30 -12.64
C GLY A 220 10.35 9.98 -12.26
N ASN A 221 10.98 8.86 -12.61
CA ASN A 221 10.61 7.51 -12.17
C ASN A 221 11.68 6.89 -11.23
N LEU A 222 12.58 7.71 -10.69
CA LEU A 222 13.70 7.27 -9.86
C LEU A 222 13.37 7.34 -8.37
N MET A 223 13.71 6.27 -7.67
CA MET A 223 13.58 6.10 -6.22
C MET A 223 14.69 6.86 -5.48
N VAL A 224 14.61 8.20 -5.44
CA VAL A 224 15.68 9.08 -4.96
C VAL A 224 15.84 9.16 -3.44
N ASP A 225 14.89 8.62 -2.68
CA ASP A 225 14.86 8.65 -1.22
C ASP A 225 14.89 7.21 -0.67
N LEU A 226 15.92 6.45 -1.01
CA LEU A 226 16.11 5.05 -0.59
C LEU A 226 17.14 4.93 0.55
N GLN A 227 17.02 3.89 1.38
CA GLN A 227 17.97 3.61 2.45
C GLN A 227 19.18 2.84 1.97
N LEU A 228 20.38 3.29 2.33
CA LEU A 228 21.65 2.67 1.93
C LEU A 228 22.12 1.60 2.94
N THR A 229 21.36 0.50 3.05
CA THR A 229 21.60 -0.56 4.04
C THR A 229 22.53 -1.69 3.58
N ASN A 230 22.92 -1.70 2.30
CA ASN A 230 23.82 -2.70 1.72
C ASN A 230 24.52 -2.15 0.46
N GLU A 231 25.59 -2.82 0.04
CA GLU A 231 26.40 -2.41 -1.12
C GLU A 231 25.59 -2.26 -2.41
N LYS A 232 24.63 -3.18 -2.67
CA LYS A 232 23.74 -3.09 -3.83
C LYS A 232 22.93 -1.79 -3.84
N LEU A 233 22.49 -1.31 -2.68
CA LEU A 233 21.73 -0.06 -2.58
C LEU A 233 22.64 1.16 -2.76
N VAL A 234 23.89 1.11 -2.31
CA VAL A 234 24.89 2.18 -2.56
C VAL A 234 25.15 2.33 -4.06
N GLU A 235 25.39 1.21 -4.75
CA GLU A 235 25.58 1.22 -6.21
C GLU A 235 24.32 1.68 -6.95
N ARG A 236 23.13 1.31 -6.46
CA ARG A 236 21.88 1.82 -7.00
C ARG A 236 21.75 3.34 -6.83
N ALA A 237 22.13 3.89 -5.67
CA ALA A 237 22.09 5.33 -5.43
C ALA A 237 22.99 6.12 -6.40
N LYS A 238 24.22 5.64 -6.63
CA LYS A 238 25.14 6.26 -7.60
C LYS A 238 24.52 6.27 -9.00
N ARG A 239 23.95 5.14 -9.45
CA ARG A 239 23.24 5.07 -10.74
C ARG A 239 22.05 6.01 -10.81
N ILE A 240 21.25 6.11 -9.74
CA ILE A 240 20.13 7.06 -9.67
C ILE A 240 20.60 8.51 -9.83
N ILE A 241 21.72 8.87 -9.20
CA ILE A 241 22.29 10.22 -9.34
C ILE A 241 22.75 10.44 -10.79
N MET A 242 23.42 9.47 -11.40
CA MET A 242 23.84 9.54 -12.81
C MET A 242 22.62 9.69 -13.74
N ASP A 243 21.60 8.84 -13.60
CA ASP A 243 20.40 8.87 -14.43
C ASP A 243 19.62 10.19 -14.26
N ALA A 244 19.65 10.77 -13.07
CA ALA A 244 18.94 12.02 -12.77
C ALA A 244 19.68 13.29 -13.24
N THR A 245 20.99 13.23 -13.41
CA THR A 245 21.85 14.41 -13.61
C THR A 245 22.77 14.35 -14.82
N GLU A 246 22.83 13.18 -15.48
CA GLU A 246 23.75 12.88 -16.60
C GLU A 246 25.23 13.04 -16.24
N CYS A 247 25.59 12.98 -14.96
CA CYS A 247 26.97 13.06 -14.49
C CYS A 247 27.73 11.73 -14.66
N SER A 248 29.05 11.78 -14.50
CA SER A 248 29.87 10.56 -14.46
C SER A 248 29.69 9.80 -13.14
N TYR A 249 30.14 8.55 -13.11
CA TYR A 249 30.10 7.72 -11.91
C TYR A 249 30.94 8.32 -10.78
N GLU A 250 32.10 8.88 -11.10
CA GLU A 250 33.02 9.51 -10.13
C GLU A 250 32.37 10.74 -9.49
N VAL A 251 31.67 11.55 -10.29
CA VAL A 251 30.90 12.70 -9.78
C VAL A 251 29.75 12.21 -8.89
N ALA A 252 29.02 11.17 -9.30
CA ALA A 252 27.94 10.61 -8.49
C ALA A 252 28.44 10.07 -7.14
N GLU A 253 29.59 9.38 -7.13
CA GLU A 253 30.22 8.88 -5.91
C GLU A 253 30.68 10.01 -4.99
N GLU A 254 31.36 11.02 -5.54
CA GLU A 254 31.78 12.20 -4.78
C GLU A 254 30.59 12.92 -4.14
N TYR A 255 29.55 13.22 -4.93
CA TYR A 255 28.39 13.96 -4.44
C TYR A 255 27.50 13.13 -3.52
N LEU A 256 27.47 11.81 -3.67
CA LEU A 256 26.78 10.94 -2.70
C LEU A 256 27.42 11.05 -1.31
N VAL A 257 28.75 11.05 -1.24
CA VAL A 257 29.48 11.24 0.02
C VAL A 257 29.24 12.66 0.57
N ARG A 258 29.35 13.69 -0.27
CA ARG A 258 29.10 15.09 0.12
C ARG A 258 27.67 15.34 0.58
N ALA A 259 26.72 14.56 0.08
CA ALA A 259 25.31 14.59 0.48
C ALA A 259 24.99 13.73 1.71
N ASN A 260 25.99 13.25 2.44
CA ASN A 260 25.82 12.35 3.57
C ASN A 260 24.98 11.12 3.22
N ASN A 261 25.29 10.47 2.08
CA ASN A 261 24.60 9.27 1.62
C ASN A 261 23.11 9.48 1.31
N GLN A 262 22.70 10.69 0.93
CA GLN A 262 21.33 11.03 0.56
C GLN A 262 21.24 11.41 -0.93
N PRO A 263 20.80 10.49 -1.81
CA PRO A 263 20.81 10.71 -3.27
C PRO A 263 19.96 11.90 -3.71
N LYS A 264 18.81 12.09 -3.07
CA LYS A 264 17.94 13.26 -3.30
C LYS A 264 18.68 14.59 -3.14
N ILE A 265 19.50 14.73 -2.12
CA ILE A 265 20.28 15.96 -1.87
C ILE A 265 21.40 16.07 -2.91
N ALA A 266 22.13 14.97 -3.18
CA ALA A 266 23.18 14.94 -4.21
C ALA A 266 22.67 15.42 -5.58
N ILE A 267 21.47 14.98 -5.99
CA ILE A 267 20.85 15.40 -7.24
C ILE A 267 20.62 16.92 -7.28
N VAL A 268 20.09 17.51 -6.21
CA VAL A 268 19.87 18.96 -6.15
C VAL A 268 21.20 19.71 -6.15
N MET A 269 22.18 19.25 -5.39
CA MET A 269 23.53 19.85 -5.36
C MET A 269 24.16 19.89 -6.75
N ILE A 270 24.11 18.79 -7.50
CA ILE A 270 24.68 18.70 -8.85
C ILE A 270 23.93 19.62 -9.82
N LEU A 271 22.60 19.53 -9.88
CA LEU A 271 21.79 20.24 -10.87
C LEU A 271 21.76 21.76 -10.67
N THR A 272 21.99 22.23 -9.44
CA THR A 272 21.94 23.66 -9.10
C THR A 272 23.31 24.26 -8.74
N ASN A 273 24.36 23.43 -8.66
CA ASN A 273 25.71 23.81 -8.27
C ASN A 273 25.77 24.57 -6.93
N VAL A 274 25.09 24.03 -5.91
CA VAL A 274 25.02 24.62 -4.56
C VAL A 274 25.64 23.72 -3.48
N SER A 275 25.83 24.28 -2.28
CA SER A 275 26.32 23.52 -1.13
C SER A 275 25.27 22.54 -0.60
N TYR A 276 25.69 21.63 0.27
CA TYR A 276 24.79 20.72 0.96
C TYR A 276 23.69 21.46 1.74
N GLU A 277 24.06 22.51 2.47
CA GLU A 277 23.15 23.29 3.32
C GLU A 277 22.09 24.00 2.48
N GLU A 278 22.50 24.60 1.38
CA GLU A 278 21.57 25.27 0.44
C GLU A 278 20.64 24.25 -0.23
N ALA A 279 21.15 23.08 -0.64
CA ALA A 279 20.31 22.02 -1.21
C ALA A 279 19.27 21.49 -0.20
N VAL A 280 19.65 21.34 1.06
CA VAL A 280 18.74 20.96 2.16
C VAL A 280 17.65 22.01 2.35
N GLU A 281 18.00 23.29 2.39
CA GLU A 281 17.01 24.36 2.58
C GLU A 281 16.06 24.46 1.38
N ARG A 282 16.57 24.37 0.15
CA ARG A 282 15.74 24.33 -1.06
C ARG A 282 14.75 23.17 -1.03
N LEU A 283 15.21 21.97 -0.67
CA LEU A 283 14.34 20.80 -0.54
C LEU A 283 13.28 20.99 0.54
N LYS A 284 13.62 21.62 1.68
CA LYS A 284 12.68 21.91 2.75
C LYS A 284 11.58 22.88 2.29
N VAL A 285 11.95 23.98 1.63
CA VAL A 285 11.00 24.95 1.04
C VAL A 285 10.13 24.29 -0.03
N ALA A 286 10.71 23.38 -0.81
CA ALA A 286 10.04 22.62 -1.86
C ALA A 286 9.20 21.42 -1.35
N GLU A 287 9.03 21.24 -0.03
CA GLU A 287 8.35 20.08 0.58
C GLU A 287 8.93 18.72 0.11
N GLY A 288 10.24 18.66 -0.11
CA GLY A 288 10.96 17.45 -0.53
C GLY A 288 10.92 17.15 -2.04
N PHE A 289 10.23 17.96 -2.84
CA PHE A 289 10.14 17.75 -4.29
C PHE A 289 11.36 18.32 -5.02
N ILE A 290 12.21 17.45 -5.58
CA ILE A 290 13.41 17.85 -6.34
C ILE A 290 13.07 18.89 -7.41
N ARG A 291 12.08 18.64 -8.27
CA ARG A 291 11.74 19.52 -9.40
C ARG A 291 11.32 20.95 -8.97
N LYS A 292 10.83 21.13 -7.74
CA LYS A 292 10.51 22.46 -7.18
C LYS A 292 11.71 23.12 -6.50
N ALA A 293 12.74 22.34 -6.16
CA ALA A 293 13.96 22.78 -5.49
C ALA A 293 15.09 23.16 -6.47
N LEU A 294 14.96 22.80 -7.76
CA LEU A 294 15.86 23.21 -8.84
C LEU A 294 15.68 24.70 -9.15
#